data_AF-A0AAI8YNS9-F1
#
_entry.id   AF-A0AAI8YNS9-F1
#
_cell.length_a   1.000
_cell.length_b   1.000
_cell.length_c   1.000
_cell.angle_alpha   90.00
_cell.angle_beta   90.00
_cell.angle_gamma   90.00
#
_symmetry.space_group_name_H-M   'P 1'
#
loop_
_entity.id
_entity.type
_entity.pdbx_description
1 polymer ?
#
loop_
_entity_poly.entity_id
_entity_poly.type
_entity_poly.pdbx_seq_one_letter_code
_entity_poly.pdbx_strand_id
1 'polypeptide(L)'
;MGQSWSRWQQRRGAKTLQELAPHKTPGHEDPLPDLDRDILLTALNNVASYIKKKGGDVTVVAVGGAVNTIHLQSRSVTHDVDFYNNHLTAKDFETPLNGAREAVKKHKSLEEDWFNNRTILFMPRDQCAALTDEALLSARSYSRSLG
;
A
#
# COMPACT_ATOMS: atom_id res chain seq x y z
N MET A 1 15.20 8.39 -27.21
CA MET A 1 14.08 7.43 -27.43
C MET A 1 13.71 6.66 -26.15
N GLY A 2 13.58 7.31 -24.98
CA GLY A 2 13.35 6.62 -23.68
C GLY A 2 11.98 6.83 -23.02
N GLN A 3 11.18 7.80 -23.48
CA GLN A 3 9.94 8.19 -22.80
C GLN A 3 8.70 7.36 -23.18
N SER A 4 8.75 6.63 -24.31
CA SER A 4 7.61 5.84 -24.79
C SER A 4 7.46 4.51 -24.04
N TRP A 5 8.58 3.89 -23.66
CA TRP A 5 8.61 2.60 -22.99
C TRP A 5 8.19 2.69 -21.52
N SER A 6 8.60 3.73 -20.80
CA SER A 6 8.20 3.96 -19.40
C SER A 6 6.70 4.21 -19.27
N ARG A 7 6.11 5.01 -20.17
CA ARG A 7 4.65 5.24 -20.20
C ARG A 7 3.85 3.97 -20.46
N TRP A 8 4.36 3.05 -21.27
CA TRP A 8 3.72 1.77 -21.54
C TRP A 8 3.74 0.83 -20.32
N GLN A 9 4.87 0.76 -19.61
CA GLN A 9 4.98 -0.01 -18.37
C GLN A 9 4.10 0.58 -17.26
N GLN A 10 4.10 1.91 -17.09
CA GLN A 10 3.22 2.61 -16.15
C GLN A 10 1.73 2.35 -16.44
N ARG A 11 1.32 2.39 -17.72
CA ARG A 11 -0.08 2.08 -18.11
C ARG A 11 -0.49 0.65 -17.79
N ARG A 12 0.43 -0.31 -17.89
CA ARG A 12 0.17 -1.71 -17.52
C ARG A 12 0.07 -1.87 -16.00
N GLY A 13 0.99 -1.30 -15.22
CA GLY A 13 0.94 -1.34 -13.74
C GLY A 13 -0.35 -0.74 -13.17
N ALA A 14 -0.74 0.46 -13.64
CA ALA A 14 -1.96 1.13 -13.22
C ALA A 14 -3.22 0.27 -13.44
N LYS A 15 -3.35 -0.30 -14.64
CA LYS A 15 -4.50 -1.13 -15.01
C LYS A 15 -4.56 -2.39 -14.15
N THR A 16 -3.42 -3.02 -13.94
CA THR A 16 -3.29 -4.22 -13.12
C THR A 16 -3.68 -3.96 -11.66
N LEU A 17 -3.27 -2.84 -11.07
CA LEU A 17 -3.68 -2.50 -9.71
C LEU A 17 -5.18 -2.19 -9.60
N GLN A 18 -5.77 -1.53 -10.59
CA GLN A 18 -7.22 -1.33 -10.63
C GLN A 18 -7.99 -2.66 -10.67
N GLU A 19 -7.48 -3.66 -11.39
CA GLU A 19 -8.05 -5.02 -11.44
C GLU A 19 -7.89 -5.81 -10.13
N LEU A 20 -6.89 -5.45 -9.30
CA LEU A 20 -6.59 -6.12 -8.03
C LEU A 20 -7.21 -5.42 -6.81
N ALA A 21 -7.87 -4.27 -7.02
CA ALA A 21 -8.53 -3.54 -5.95
C ALA A 21 -9.72 -4.32 -5.39
N PRO A 22 -9.86 -4.46 -4.05
CA PRO A 22 -10.98 -5.19 -3.47
C PRO A 22 -12.31 -4.49 -3.79
N HIS A 23 -13.31 -5.29 -4.17
CA HIS A 23 -14.69 -4.85 -4.33
C HIS A 23 -15.45 -5.12 -3.03
N LYS A 24 -15.99 -4.07 -2.38
CA LYS A 24 -16.90 -4.28 -1.24
C LYS A 24 -18.21 -4.89 -1.75
N THR A 25 -18.56 -6.07 -1.22
CA THR A 25 -19.91 -6.63 -1.35
C THR A 25 -20.85 -5.95 -0.34
N PRO A 26 -21.99 -5.38 -0.75
CA PRO A 26 -22.94 -4.78 0.18
C PRO A 26 -23.54 -5.85 1.11
N GLY A 27 -23.63 -5.57 2.42
CA GLY A 27 -24.48 -6.35 3.34
C GLY A 27 -23.83 -6.97 4.59
N HIS A 28 -22.53 -6.79 4.84
CA HIS A 28 -21.88 -7.13 6.11
C HIS A 28 -21.08 -5.91 6.59
N GLU A 29 -21.67 -5.15 7.52
CA GLU A 29 -20.98 -4.06 8.22
C GLU A 29 -20.81 -4.47 9.68
N ASP A 30 -19.91 -5.43 9.92
CA ASP A 30 -19.28 -5.48 11.23
C ASP A 30 -18.58 -4.13 11.45
N PRO A 31 -18.57 -3.58 12.68
CA PRO A 31 -17.88 -2.33 12.95
C PRO A 31 -16.40 -2.51 12.61
N LEU A 32 -15.91 -1.64 11.72
CA LEU A 32 -14.52 -1.66 11.29
C LEU A 32 -13.58 -1.59 12.51
N PRO A 33 -12.45 -2.33 12.50
CA PRO A 33 -11.56 -2.38 13.64
C PRO A 33 -10.90 -1.02 13.86
N ASP A 34 -10.63 -0.69 15.12
CA ASP A 34 -9.78 0.45 15.46
C ASP A 34 -8.32 0.00 15.51
N LEU A 35 -7.54 0.47 14.54
CA LEU A 35 -6.11 0.21 14.42
C LEU A 35 -5.33 1.45 14.87
N ASP A 36 -4.68 1.34 16.02
CA ASP A 36 -3.76 2.37 16.50
C ASP A 36 -2.39 2.30 15.81
N ARG A 37 -1.52 3.26 16.13
CA ARG A 37 -0.19 3.39 15.56
C ARG A 37 0.68 2.14 15.76
N ASP A 38 0.62 1.51 16.93
CA ASP A 38 1.49 0.39 17.27
C ASP A 38 1.03 -0.89 16.56
N ILE A 39 -0.28 -1.09 16.46
CA ILE A 39 -0.89 -2.16 15.67
C ILE A 39 -0.48 -2.01 14.20
N LEU A 40 -0.63 -0.81 13.62
CA LEU A 40 -0.30 -0.55 12.21
C LEU A 40 1.19 -0.76 11.94
N LEU A 41 2.09 -0.23 12.77
CA LEU A 41 3.52 -0.40 12.60
C LEU A 41 3.94 -1.86 12.73
N THR A 42 3.34 -2.60 13.67
CA THR A 42 3.61 -4.03 13.83
C THR A 42 3.12 -4.83 12.62
N ALA A 43 1.93 -4.51 12.11
CA ALA A 43 1.36 -5.13 10.93
C ALA A 43 2.23 -4.85 9.68
N LEU A 44 2.64 -3.60 9.45
CA LEU A 44 3.52 -3.22 8.35
C LEU A 44 4.92 -3.87 8.46
N ASN A 45 5.46 -4.00 9.67
CA ASN A 45 6.71 -4.73 9.90
C ASN A 45 6.58 -6.23 9.58
N ASN A 46 5.42 -6.83 9.86
CA ASN A 46 5.14 -8.22 9.45
C ASN A 46 5.10 -8.36 7.92
N VAL A 47 4.47 -7.42 7.22
CA VAL A 47 4.46 -7.36 5.74
C VAL A 47 5.88 -7.22 5.19
N ALA A 48 6.65 -6.27 5.70
CA ALA A 48 8.04 -6.04 5.29
C ALA A 48 8.93 -7.27 5.53
N SER A 49 8.76 -7.92 6.68
CA SER A 49 9.47 -9.16 7.02
C SER A 49 9.12 -10.31 6.07
N TYR A 50 7.84 -10.42 5.68
CA TYR A 50 7.40 -11.40 4.70
C TYR A 50 8.02 -11.15 3.33
N ILE A 51 7.98 -9.90 2.83
CA ILE A 51 8.59 -9.50 1.57
C ILE A 51 10.08 -9.85 1.56
N LYS A 52 10.81 -9.47 2.62
CA LYS A 52 12.24 -9.79 2.79
C LYS A 52 12.51 -11.29 2.76
N LYS A 53 11.70 -12.09 3.46
CA LYS A 53 11.81 -13.57 3.46
C LYS A 53 11.60 -14.18 2.08
N LYS A 54 10.81 -13.54 1.22
CA LYS A 54 10.57 -13.95 -0.17
C LYS A 54 11.59 -13.38 -1.16
N GLY A 55 12.60 -12.64 -0.69
CA GLY A 55 13.60 -11.99 -1.54
C GLY A 55 13.01 -10.85 -2.39
N GLY A 56 11.87 -10.29 -1.99
CA GLY A 56 11.24 -9.17 -2.68
C GLY A 56 11.79 -7.83 -2.20
N ASP A 57 11.65 -6.81 -3.05
CA ASP A 57 11.87 -5.41 -2.74
C ASP A 57 10.69 -4.63 -3.33
N VAL A 58 9.77 -4.20 -2.45
CA VAL A 58 8.50 -3.60 -2.84
C VAL A 58 8.31 -2.32 -2.04
N THR A 59 8.04 -1.24 -2.74
CA THR A 59 7.63 0.03 -2.13
C THR A 59 6.14 0.23 -2.36
N VAL A 60 5.42 0.70 -1.35
CA VAL A 60 4.03 1.15 -1.46
C VAL A 60 3.93 2.61 -1.01
N VAL A 61 3.02 3.37 -1.59
CA VAL A 61 2.73 4.75 -1.18
C VAL A 61 1.45 4.72 -0.35
N ALA A 62 1.61 4.83 0.97
CA ALA A 62 0.49 4.89 1.91
C ALA A 62 -0.14 6.29 1.93
N VAL A 63 -1.47 6.34 2.07
CA VAL A 63 -2.25 7.58 2.15
C VAL A 63 -3.35 7.47 3.21
N GLY A 64 -4.13 8.55 3.37
CA GLY A 64 -5.34 8.52 4.17
C GLY A 64 -5.09 8.33 5.66
N GLY A 65 -5.94 7.52 6.29
CA GLY A 65 -5.95 7.33 7.74
C GLY A 65 -4.63 6.81 8.30
N ALA A 66 -3.94 5.91 7.60
CA ALA A 66 -2.65 5.40 8.03
C ALA A 66 -1.58 6.49 8.18
N VAL A 67 -1.53 7.46 7.26
CA VAL A 67 -0.59 8.61 7.36
C VAL A 67 -0.95 9.50 8.54
N ASN A 68 -2.25 9.76 8.74
CA ASN A 68 -2.76 10.54 9.86
C ASN A 68 -2.44 9.90 11.22
N THR A 69 -2.51 8.57 11.31
CA THR A 69 -2.25 7.84 12.56
C THR A 69 -0.76 7.62 12.83
N ILE A 70 0.01 7.21 11.82
CA ILE A 70 1.41 6.81 12.02
C ILE A 70 2.36 8.02 12.03
N HIS A 71 2.23 8.88 11.03
CA HIS A 71 3.20 9.93 10.74
C HIS A 71 2.79 11.28 11.34
N LEU A 72 1.57 11.75 11.02
CA LEU A 72 1.11 13.06 11.49
C LEU A 72 0.57 13.03 12.92
N GLN A 73 0.15 11.85 13.40
CA GLN A 73 -0.48 11.63 14.70
C GLN A 73 -1.68 12.56 14.96
N SER A 74 -2.39 12.95 13.90
CA SER A 74 -3.59 13.79 13.96
C SER A 74 -4.86 12.98 14.28
N ARG A 75 -4.78 11.65 14.18
CA ARG A 75 -5.80 10.69 14.59
C ARG A 75 -5.17 9.61 15.47
N SER A 76 -5.89 9.15 16.49
CA SER A 76 -5.43 8.04 17.34
C SER A 76 -5.58 6.67 16.67
N VAL A 77 -6.59 6.52 15.79
CA VAL A 77 -6.93 5.26 15.12
C VAL A 77 -7.40 5.46 13.67
N THR A 78 -7.19 4.42 12.85
CA THR A 78 -7.75 4.23 11.51
C THR A 78 -8.26 2.79 11.38
N HIS A 79 -8.89 2.44 10.26
CA HIS A 79 -9.44 1.09 10.05
C HIS A 79 -8.57 0.22 9.15
N ASP A 80 -7.78 0.85 8.29
CA ASP A 80 -6.96 0.20 7.28
C ASP A 80 -5.77 1.09 6.85
N VAL A 81 -4.95 0.51 5.99
CA VAL A 81 -3.88 1.14 5.24
C VAL A 81 -4.27 1.16 3.78
N ASP A 82 -4.78 2.32 3.37
CA ASP A 82 -4.90 2.72 1.96
C ASP A 82 -3.52 2.92 1.35
N PHE A 83 -3.26 2.26 0.22
CA PHE A 83 -2.04 2.49 -0.53
C PHE A 83 -2.23 2.48 -2.05
N TYR A 84 -1.25 2.99 -2.77
CA TYR A 84 -1.12 2.79 -4.20
C TYR A 84 0.36 2.77 -4.59
N ASN A 85 0.66 2.32 -5.81
CA ASN A 85 1.95 2.58 -6.45
C ASN A 85 1.82 2.24 -7.94
N ASN A 86 1.87 3.24 -8.79
CA ASN A 86 1.66 3.08 -10.23
C ASN A 86 2.72 2.20 -10.95
N HIS A 87 3.79 1.83 -10.26
CA HIS A 87 4.90 1.03 -10.79
C HIS A 87 4.85 -0.45 -10.38
N LEU A 88 3.92 -0.84 -9.49
CA LEU A 88 3.78 -2.25 -9.13
C LEU A 88 3.23 -3.05 -10.31
N THR A 89 3.90 -4.16 -10.62
CA THR A 89 3.33 -5.19 -11.49
C THR A 89 2.37 -6.08 -10.69
N ALA A 90 1.53 -6.87 -11.38
CA ALA A 90 0.68 -7.88 -10.72
C ALA A 90 1.49 -8.80 -9.80
N LYS A 91 2.66 -9.23 -10.29
CA LYS A 91 3.56 -10.13 -9.56
C LYS A 91 4.13 -9.45 -8.31
N ASP A 92 4.47 -8.17 -8.40
CA ASP A 92 4.96 -7.40 -7.25
C ASP A 92 3.86 -7.15 -6.23
N PHE A 93 2.60 -7.16 -6.65
CA PHE A 93 1.44 -6.94 -5.78
C PHE A 93 1.04 -8.18 -4.96
N GLU A 94 1.27 -9.39 -5.47
CA GLU A 94 0.94 -10.62 -4.74
C GLU A 94 1.75 -10.79 -3.45
N THR A 95 3.03 -10.40 -3.47
CA THR A 95 3.93 -10.56 -2.33
C THR A 95 3.50 -9.73 -1.09
N PRO A 96 3.23 -8.42 -1.19
CA PRO A 96 2.75 -7.63 -0.06
C PRO A 96 1.35 -8.06 0.39
N LEU A 97 0.45 -8.45 -0.51
CA LEU A 97 -0.86 -8.98 -0.12
C LEU A 97 -0.75 -10.28 0.70
N ASN A 98 0.12 -11.20 0.29
CA ASN A 98 0.36 -12.41 1.07
C ASN A 98 1.02 -12.09 2.42
N GLY A 99 1.89 -11.07 2.47
CA GLY A 99 2.40 -10.54 3.72
C GLY A 99 1.30 -9.97 4.62
N ALA A 100 0.33 -9.26 4.05
CA ALA A 100 -0.79 -8.69 4.80
C ALA A 100 -1.71 -9.78 5.36
N ARG A 101 -1.99 -10.83 4.59
CA ARG A 101 -2.71 -12.03 5.06
C ARG A 101 -1.99 -12.76 6.18
N GLU A 102 -0.65 -12.84 6.10
CA GLU A 102 0.14 -13.40 7.21
C GLU A 102 0.12 -12.50 8.46
N ALA A 103 0.00 -11.18 8.32
CA ALA A 103 -0.15 -10.27 9.45
C ALA A 103 -1.47 -10.49 10.19
N VAL A 104 -2.57 -10.73 9.47
CA VAL A 104 -3.89 -11.08 10.05
C VAL A 104 -3.80 -12.33 10.94
N LYS A 105 -3.04 -13.35 10.53
CA LYS A 105 -2.81 -14.56 11.36
C LYS A 105 -2.10 -14.27 12.69
N LYS A 106 -1.39 -13.15 12.79
CA LYS A 106 -0.63 -12.73 13.98
C LYS A 106 -1.37 -11.70 14.83
N HIS A 107 -2.26 -10.91 14.24
CA HIS A 107 -3.03 -9.87 14.92
C HIS A 107 -4.51 -9.98 14.57
N LYS A 108 -5.30 -10.48 15.52
CA LYS A 108 -6.74 -10.74 15.34
C LYS A 108 -7.60 -9.48 15.12
N SER A 109 -7.06 -8.30 15.39
CA SER A 109 -7.73 -7.02 15.13
C SER A 109 -7.63 -6.59 13.67
N LEU A 110 -6.78 -7.22 12.86
CA LEU A 110 -6.68 -6.92 11.43
C LEU A 110 -7.74 -7.75 10.67
N GLU A 111 -8.54 -7.07 9.87
CA GLU A 111 -9.44 -7.70 8.90
C GLU A 111 -8.71 -8.02 7.59
N GLU A 112 -9.28 -8.84 6.71
CA GLU A 112 -8.58 -9.26 5.48
C GLU A 112 -8.25 -8.11 4.52
N ASP A 113 -9.01 -7.02 4.55
CA ASP A 113 -8.85 -5.83 3.70
C ASP A 113 -8.14 -4.66 4.40
N TRP A 114 -7.53 -4.90 5.58
CA TRP A 114 -6.76 -3.88 6.33
C TRP A 114 -5.62 -3.25 5.52
N PHE A 115 -5.13 -3.93 4.49
CA PHE A 115 -4.07 -3.46 3.61
C PHE A 115 -4.58 -3.49 2.17
N ASN A 116 -5.15 -2.38 1.70
CA ASN A 116 -5.87 -2.35 0.43
C ASN A 116 -5.43 -1.20 -0.48
N ASN A 117 -5.56 -1.44 -1.78
CA ASN A 117 -5.18 -0.49 -2.82
C ASN A 117 -6.38 0.21 -3.48
N ARG A 118 -7.54 0.22 -2.80
CA ARG A 118 -8.80 0.66 -3.40
C ARG A 118 -8.77 2.14 -3.78
N THR A 119 -7.95 2.94 -3.11
CA THR A 119 -7.73 4.35 -3.43
C THR A 119 -7.38 4.59 -4.90
N ILE A 120 -6.71 3.63 -5.57
CA ILE A 120 -6.35 3.75 -6.99
C ILE A 120 -7.54 3.83 -7.95
N LEU A 121 -8.73 3.38 -7.51
CA LEU A 121 -9.96 3.48 -8.31
C LEU A 121 -10.50 4.92 -8.36
N PHE A 122 -10.14 5.74 -7.37
CA PHE A 122 -10.65 7.10 -7.22
C PHE A 122 -9.66 8.18 -7.67
N MET A 123 -8.42 7.79 -7.99
CA MET A 123 -7.37 8.70 -8.45
C MET A 123 -7.24 8.69 -9.97
N PRO A 124 -7.23 9.88 -10.63
CA PRO A 124 -6.81 9.99 -12.02
C PRO A 124 -5.42 9.39 -12.24
N ARG A 125 -5.24 8.68 -13.36
CA ARG A 125 -4.02 7.89 -13.62
C ARG A 125 -2.75 8.75 -13.70
N ASP A 126 -2.87 9.91 -14.30
CA ASP A 126 -1.80 10.92 -14.40
C ASP A 126 -1.38 11.43 -13.02
N GLN A 127 -2.35 11.68 -12.12
CA GLN A 127 -2.07 12.07 -10.74
C GLN A 127 -1.40 10.94 -9.95
N CYS A 128 -1.90 9.71 -10.08
CA CYS A 128 -1.31 8.53 -9.43
C CYS A 128 0.15 8.31 -9.88
N ALA A 129 0.44 8.47 -11.16
CA ALA A 129 1.80 8.38 -11.69
C ALA A 129 2.72 9.46 -11.10
N ALA A 130 2.29 10.73 -11.17
CA ALA A 130 3.08 11.86 -10.67
C ALA A 130 3.39 11.72 -9.16
N LEU A 131 2.39 11.39 -8.35
CA LEU A 131 2.55 11.22 -6.90
C LEU A 131 3.41 9.99 -6.55
N THR A 132 3.31 8.91 -7.34
CA THR A 132 4.20 7.74 -7.19
C THR A 132 5.66 8.14 -7.44
N ASP A 133 5.93 8.88 -8.53
CA ASP A 133 7.27 9.33 -8.87
C ASP A 133 7.86 10.23 -7.77
N GLU A 134 7.09 11.19 -7.27
CA GLU A 134 7.49 12.10 -6.19
C GLU A 134 7.79 11.35 -4.88
N ALA A 135 6.92 10.42 -4.49
CA ALA A 135 7.12 9.60 -3.29
C ALA A 135 8.39 8.75 -3.38
N LEU A 136 8.65 8.11 -4.53
CA LEU A 136 9.83 7.27 -4.72
C LEU A 136 11.13 8.08 -4.75
N LEU A 137 11.12 9.28 -5.35
CA LEU A 137 12.26 10.19 -5.33
C LEU A 137 12.58 10.64 -3.90
N SER A 138 11.56 10.97 -3.12
CA SER A 138 11.70 11.37 -1.71
C SER A 138 12.26 10.24 -0.86
N ALA A 139 11.73 9.02 -1.00
CA ALA A 139 12.19 7.84 -0.27
C ALA A 139 13.67 7.50 -0.57
N ARG A 140 14.09 7.57 -1.83
CA ARG A 140 15.50 7.35 -2.23
C ARG A 140 16.44 8.39 -1.65
N SER A 141 15.99 9.64 -1.56
CA SER A 141 16.78 10.72 -0.98
C SER A 141 16.98 10.52 0.51
N TYR A 142 15.92 10.10 1.22
CA TYR A 142 15.97 9.77 2.65
C TYR A 142 16.91 8.59 2.95
N SER A 143 16.85 7.51 2.16
CA SER A 143 17.74 6.36 2.34
C SER A 143 19.22 6.70 2.12
N ARG A 144 19.54 7.70 1.28
CA ARG A 144 20.92 8.15 1.07
C ARG A 144 21.46 9.05 2.18
N SER A 145 20.59 9.74 2.92
CA SER A 145 21.00 10.58 4.06
C SER A 145 21.30 9.80 5.36
N LEU A 146 20.95 8.51 5.40
CA LEU A 146 21.12 7.65 6.57
C LEU A 146 22.27 6.62 6.44
N GLY A 147 23.00 6.64 5.33
CA GLY A 147 24.19 5.80 5.10
C GLY A 147 25.45 6.65 5.01
#